data_AF-A0A7K4K2A5-F1
#
_entry.id   AF-A0A7K4K2A5-F1
#
_cell.length_a   1.000
_cell.length_b   1.000
_cell.length_c   1.000
_cell.angle_alpha   90.00
_cell.angle_beta   90.00
_cell.angle_gamma   90.00
#
_symmetry.space_group_name_H-M   'P 1'
#
loop_
_entity.id
_entity.type
_entity.pdbx_description
1 polymer ?
#
loop_
_entity_poly.entity_id
_entity_poly.type
_entity_poly.pdbx_seq_one_letter_code
_entity_poly.pdbx_strand_id
1 'polypeptide(L)'
;VSLFLCVPGASEEAAPPLQQSFMIPRKEISMVSDMAKWKRSQAYADYMGFILTLNEGVRGKKLTCEYKVSEPIEKLVALLNTLDRWIDETPPVDQPSRFGNKAFRTWYSKLDQEAEKLVAEVIPKHLADAAPEVALYLKESVGNSTRIDYGTGHEAAFAAFLCCLCKIGVLRVDDQMAIVFKVFNR
;
A
#
# COMPACT_ATOMS: atom_id res chain seq x y z
N VAL A 1 -5.41 -6.75 12.88
CA VAL A 1 -5.73 -6.67 11.44
C VAL A 1 -6.33 -5.29 11.21
N SER A 2 -5.56 -4.30 10.76
CA SER A 2 -6.13 -3.00 10.40
C SER A 2 -6.30 -2.91 8.87
N LEU A 3 -7.43 -2.34 8.50
CA LEU A 3 -7.74 -1.60 7.27
C LEU A 3 -8.86 -0.61 7.72
N PHE A 4 -8.64 -0.01 8.90
CA PHE A 4 -9.53 0.82 9.73
C PHE A 4 -10.70 0.09 10.43
N LEU A 5 -10.59 -0.07 11.76
CA LEU A 5 -11.67 -0.54 12.65
C LEU A 5 -12.83 0.46 12.66
N CYS A 6 -14.03 0.04 12.24
CA CYS A 6 -15.29 0.71 12.56
C CYS A 6 -16.25 -0.32 13.17
N VAL A 7 -16.70 -0.09 14.41
CA VAL A 7 -17.70 -0.91 15.11
C VAL A 7 -19.11 -0.49 14.64
N PRO A 8 -20.07 -1.39 14.39
CA PRO A 8 -21.40 -1.01 13.94
C PRO A 8 -22.29 -0.54 15.10
N GLY A 9 -23.02 0.54 14.86
CA GLY A 9 -24.16 1.00 15.66
C GLY A 9 -24.96 1.97 14.81
N ALA A 10 -25.88 1.44 13.99
CA ALA A 10 -26.76 2.26 13.17
C ALA A 10 -27.94 2.75 14.00
N SER A 11 -28.04 4.06 14.17
CA SER A 11 -29.29 4.79 14.39
C SER A 11 -29.23 6.07 13.55
N GLU A 12 -30.26 6.30 12.74
CA GLU A 12 -30.40 7.40 11.78
C GLU A 12 -30.48 8.76 12.49
N GLU A 13 -29.33 9.36 12.77
CA GLU A 13 -29.19 10.80 12.99
C GLU A 13 -27.88 11.26 12.34
N ALA A 14 -27.87 12.47 11.79
CA ALA A 14 -26.79 13.02 10.98
C ALA A 14 -25.41 12.74 11.60
N ALA A 15 -24.62 11.89 10.93
CA ALA A 15 -23.38 11.38 11.47
C ALA A 15 -22.40 12.54 11.76
N PRO A 16 -21.82 12.63 12.98
CA PRO A 16 -20.73 13.56 13.25
C PRO A 16 -19.54 13.26 12.32
N PRO A 17 -18.64 14.24 12.05
CA PRO A 17 -17.47 13.98 11.22
C PRO A 17 -16.72 12.78 11.81
N LEU A 18 -16.57 11.72 11.00
CA LEU A 18 -15.91 10.49 11.40
C LEU A 18 -14.54 10.84 11.98
N GLN A 19 -14.38 10.71 13.29
CA GLN A 19 -13.08 10.83 13.94
C GLN A 19 -12.29 9.59 13.55
N GLN A 20 -11.62 9.64 12.41
CA GLN A 20 -10.79 8.55 11.91
C GLN A 20 -9.59 8.41 12.85
N SER A 21 -9.61 7.35 13.66
CA SER A 21 -8.47 6.99 14.51
C SER A 21 -7.53 6.10 13.71
N PHE A 22 -6.30 6.58 13.51
CA PHE A 22 -5.23 5.83 12.84
C PHE A 22 -4.44 5.01 13.87
N MET A 23 -4.03 3.81 13.49
CA MET A 23 -3.23 2.92 14.34
C MET A 23 -2.15 2.20 13.54
N ILE A 24 -0.96 2.09 14.10
CA ILE A 24 0.13 1.33 13.46
C ILE A 24 -0.27 -0.16 13.36
N PRO A 25 -0.35 -0.75 12.15
CA PRO A 25 -0.77 -2.13 11.98
C PRO A 25 0.16 -3.12 12.70
N ARG A 26 -0.40 -4.24 13.16
CA ARG A 26 0.33 -5.29 13.87
C ARG A 26 -0.02 -6.66 13.32
N LYS A 27 0.93 -7.59 13.41
CA LYS A 27 0.74 -8.98 13.00
C LYS A 27 -0.29 -9.68 13.88
N GLU A 28 -1.28 -10.27 13.24
CA GLU A 28 -2.46 -10.88 13.90
C GLU A 28 -2.79 -12.28 13.38
N ILE A 29 -1.95 -12.79 12.48
CA ILE A 29 -1.99 -14.18 11.99
C ILE A 29 -0.66 -14.80 12.39
N SER A 30 -0.66 -15.58 13.46
CA SER A 30 0.53 -16.21 14.02
C SER A 30 0.43 -17.74 13.97
N MET A 31 -0.78 -18.28 13.98
CA MET A 31 -1.06 -19.72 13.87
C MET A 31 -2.20 -19.99 12.87
N VAL A 32 -2.32 -21.24 12.42
CA VAL A 32 -3.29 -21.64 11.38
C VAL A 32 -4.73 -21.32 11.77
N SER A 33 -5.10 -21.43 13.05
CA SER A 33 -6.44 -21.09 13.53
C SER A 33 -6.82 -19.62 13.36
N ASP A 34 -5.83 -18.71 13.32
CA ASP A 34 -6.07 -17.28 13.12
C ASP A 34 -6.61 -16.98 11.71
N MET A 35 -6.41 -17.89 10.76
CA MET A 35 -6.94 -17.76 9.40
C MET A 35 -8.46 -17.65 9.38
N ALA A 36 -9.15 -18.27 10.33
CA ALA A 36 -10.60 -18.14 10.46
C ALA A 36 -11.00 -16.72 10.88
N LYS A 37 -10.22 -16.08 11.76
CA LYS A 37 -10.39 -14.66 12.15
C LYS A 37 -10.10 -13.74 10.97
N TRP A 38 -9.01 -14.00 10.24
CA TRP A 38 -8.65 -13.23 9.04
C TRP A 38 -9.75 -13.25 7.98
N LYS A 39 -10.25 -14.43 7.59
CA LYS A 39 -11.29 -14.56 6.56
C LYS A 39 -12.62 -13.88 6.91
N ARG A 40 -12.91 -13.68 8.20
CA ARG A 40 -14.09 -12.96 8.69
C ARG A 40 -13.83 -11.48 9.02
N SER A 41 -12.60 -11.01 8.86
CA SER A 41 -12.23 -9.65 9.23
C SER A 41 -12.68 -8.63 8.19
N GLN A 42 -12.92 -7.40 8.65
CA GLN A 42 -13.23 -6.28 7.77
C GLN A 42 -12.11 -6.04 6.73
N ALA A 43 -10.85 -6.17 7.13
CA ALA A 43 -9.72 -6.03 6.23
C ALA A 43 -9.72 -7.04 5.08
N TYR A 44 -10.13 -8.29 5.32
CA TYR A 44 -10.27 -9.26 4.25
C TYR A 44 -11.38 -8.87 3.27
N ALA A 45 -12.53 -8.42 3.79
CA ALA A 45 -13.63 -7.95 2.96
C ALA A 45 -13.24 -6.71 2.12
N ASP A 46 -12.57 -5.73 2.73
CA ASP A 46 -12.08 -4.53 2.06
C ASP A 46 -11.03 -4.85 0.99
N TYR A 47 -10.05 -5.69 1.34
CA TYR A 47 -8.97 -6.10 0.43
C TYR A 47 -9.53 -6.84 -0.78
N MET A 48 -10.40 -7.84 -0.57
CA MET A 48 -11.01 -8.58 -1.66
C MET A 48 -11.93 -7.69 -2.51
N GLY A 49 -12.71 -6.81 -1.88
CA GLY A 49 -13.55 -5.84 -2.58
C GLY A 49 -12.73 -4.90 -3.46
N PHE A 50 -11.59 -4.43 -2.96
CA PHE A 50 -10.66 -3.59 -3.72
C PHE A 50 -10.09 -4.31 -4.94
N ILE A 51 -9.57 -5.53 -4.78
CA ILE A 51 -9.02 -6.33 -5.89
C ILE A 51 -10.08 -6.59 -6.96
N LEU A 52 -11.29 -7.01 -6.57
CA LEU A 52 -12.36 -7.30 -7.51
C LEU A 52 -12.85 -6.03 -8.23
N THR A 53 -12.90 -4.89 -7.54
CA THR A 53 -13.27 -3.60 -8.14
C THR A 53 -12.25 -3.19 -9.21
N LEU A 54 -10.96 -3.27 -8.91
CA LEU A 54 -9.91 -2.97 -9.88
C LEU A 54 -9.95 -3.93 -11.08
N ASN A 55 -10.17 -5.22 -10.84
CA ASN A 55 -10.31 -6.23 -11.88
C ASN A 55 -11.43 -5.88 -12.89
N GLU A 56 -12.61 -5.51 -12.39
CA GLU A 56 -13.71 -5.06 -13.26
C GLU A 56 -13.37 -3.74 -13.97
N GLY A 57 -12.72 -2.82 -13.26
CA GLY A 57 -12.28 -1.53 -13.80
C GLY A 57 -11.39 -1.65 -15.04
N VAL A 58 -10.56 -2.69 -15.13
CA VAL A 58 -9.63 -2.90 -16.26
C VAL A 58 -10.08 -3.95 -17.28
N ARG A 59 -11.16 -4.67 -17.02
CA ARG A 59 -11.67 -5.74 -17.90
C ARG A 59 -11.85 -5.23 -19.34
N GLY A 60 -11.21 -5.93 -20.29
CA GLY A 60 -11.30 -5.65 -21.73
C GLY A 60 -10.58 -4.38 -22.20
N LYS A 61 -9.81 -3.71 -21.33
CA LYS A 61 -9.09 -2.47 -21.66
C LYS A 61 -7.60 -2.75 -21.85
N LYS A 62 -6.98 -2.06 -22.81
CA LYS A 62 -5.53 -2.12 -23.05
C LYS A 62 -4.80 -1.10 -22.19
N LEU A 63 -3.55 -1.36 -21.84
CA LEU A 63 -2.67 -0.38 -21.16
C LEU A 63 -2.59 0.96 -21.91
N THR A 64 -2.73 0.94 -23.24
CA THR A 64 -2.64 2.12 -24.11
C THR A 64 -3.97 2.89 -24.28
N CYS A 65 -5.06 2.46 -23.64
CA CYS A 65 -6.31 3.21 -23.71
C CYS A 65 -6.22 4.50 -22.89
N GLU A 66 -7.05 5.49 -23.23
CA GLU A 66 -7.10 6.74 -22.47
C GLU A 66 -7.78 6.53 -21.12
N TYR A 67 -7.18 7.09 -20.07
CA TYR A 67 -7.73 7.15 -18.72
C TYR A 67 -7.26 8.42 -18.03
N LYS A 68 -8.05 8.87 -17.07
CA LYS A 68 -7.74 10.05 -16.26
C LYS A 68 -6.55 9.75 -15.35
N VAL A 69 -5.65 10.71 -15.25
CA VAL A 69 -4.53 10.69 -14.29
C VAL A 69 -4.73 11.87 -13.36
N SER A 70 -4.91 11.60 -12.07
CA SER A 70 -5.07 12.62 -11.03
C SER A 70 -3.74 12.96 -10.36
N GLU A 71 -3.69 14.08 -9.64
CA GLU A 71 -2.51 14.49 -8.88
C GLU A 71 -2.01 13.41 -7.90
N PRO A 72 -2.85 12.71 -7.10
CA PRO A 72 -2.39 11.61 -6.25
C PRO A 72 -1.74 10.46 -7.03
N ILE A 73 -2.24 10.16 -8.24
CA ILE A 73 -1.62 9.13 -9.10
C ILE A 73 -0.23 9.59 -9.57
N GLU A 74 -0.06 10.84 -9.97
CA GLU A 74 1.26 11.37 -10.36
C GLU A 74 2.24 11.34 -9.19
N LYS A 75 1.79 11.70 -7.99
CA LYS A 75 2.59 11.62 -6.76
C LYS A 75 2.98 10.20 -6.39
N LEU A 76 2.09 9.22 -6.59
CA LEU A 76 2.42 7.79 -6.41
C LEU A 76 3.50 7.34 -7.40
N VAL A 77 3.42 7.75 -8.67
CA VAL A 77 4.46 7.45 -9.65
C VAL A 77 5.78 8.12 -9.28
N ALA A 78 5.77 9.36 -8.78
CA ALA A 78 6.96 10.06 -8.30
C ALA A 78 7.58 9.37 -7.07
N LEU A 79 6.75 8.84 -6.16
CA LEU A 79 7.19 8.01 -5.04
C LEU A 79 7.90 6.76 -5.54
N LEU A 80 7.31 6.02 -6.49
CA LEU A 80 7.93 4.81 -7.06
C LEU A 80 9.24 5.13 -7.81
N ASN A 81 9.29 6.24 -8.54
CA ASN A 81 10.52 6.72 -9.17
C ASN A 81 11.61 7.09 -8.16
N THR A 82 11.23 7.55 -6.97
CA THR A 82 12.20 7.81 -5.89
C THR A 82 12.80 6.51 -5.35
N LEU A 83 11.96 5.48 -5.14
CA LEU A 83 12.43 4.15 -4.76
C LEU A 83 13.37 3.55 -5.81
N ASP A 84 13.05 3.72 -7.10
CA ASP A 84 13.87 3.29 -8.23
C ASP A 84 15.21 4.02 -8.29
N ARG A 85 15.23 5.36 -8.16
CA ARG A 85 16.47 6.14 -8.08
C ARG A 85 17.37 5.69 -6.93
N TRP A 86 16.80 5.29 -5.79
CA TRP A 86 17.61 4.77 -4.69
C TRP A 86 18.30 3.45 -5.03
N ILE A 87 17.81 2.67 -6.00
CA ILE A 87 18.50 1.48 -6.51
C ILE A 87 19.79 1.90 -7.21
N ASP A 88 19.74 2.91 -8.08
CA ASP A 88 20.92 3.44 -8.78
C ASP A 88 21.97 3.97 -7.77
N GLU A 89 21.50 4.62 -6.71
CA GLU A 89 22.35 5.13 -5.62
C GLU A 89 22.87 4.05 -4.67
N THR A 90 22.40 2.81 -4.80
CA THR A 90 22.72 1.70 -3.91
C THR A 90 23.19 0.49 -4.72
N PRO A 91 24.35 0.62 -5.41
CA PRO A 91 24.84 -0.43 -6.29
C PRO A 91 25.11 -1.74 -5.51
N PRO A 92 24.97 -2.91 -6.17
CA PRO A 92 25.33 -4.20 -5.58
C PRO A 92 26.77 -4.20 -5.06
N VAL A 93 26.97 -4.78 -3.88
CA VAL A 93 28.31 -4.95 -3.29
C VAL A 93 28.86 -6.32 -3.63
N ASP A 94 30.19 -6.40 -3.78
CA ASP A 94 30.85 -7.70 -3.86
C ASP A 94 30.63 -8.48 -2.55
N GLN A 95 30.27 -9.75 -2.69
CA GLN A 95 29.95 -10.61 -1.55
C GLN A 95 30.17 -12.09 -1.88
N PRO A 96 30.56 -12.90 -0.88
CA PRO A 96 30.76 -14.33 -1.08
C PRO A 96 29.44 -15.11 -1.26
N SER A 97 28.30 -14.53 -0.85
CA SER A 97 27.00 -15.20 -0.94
C SER A 97 26.42 -15.10 -2.34
N ARG A 98 26.00 -16.23 -2.90
CA ARG A 98 25.25 -16.31 -4.18
C ARG A 98 23.75 -16.00 -4.08
N PHE A 99 23.23 -15.81 -2.86
CA PHE A 99 21.85 -15.40 -2.63
C PHE A 99 21.72 -13.88 -2.70
N GLY A 100 20.59 -13.31 -2.26
CA GLY A 100 20.30 -11.88 -2.33
C GLY A 100 21.46 -10.97 -1.92
N ASN A 101 21.64 -9.87 -2.67
CA ASN A 101 22.74 -8.94 -2.44
C ASN A 101 22.50 -8.05 -1.22
N LYS A 102 23.50 -7.90 -0.34
CA LYS A 102 23.41 -7.12 0.89
C LYS A 102 23.12 -5.64 0.67
N ALA A 103 23.39 -5.09 -0.52
CA ALA A 103 23.01 -3.73 -0.89
C ALA A 103 21.50 -3.48 -0.75
N PHE A 104 20.66 -4.52 -0.90
CA PHE A 104 19.21 -4.43 -0.63
C PHE A 104 18.90 -3.95 0.80
N ARG A 105 19.72 -4.31 1.79
CA ARG A 105 19.51 -3.86 3.18
C ARG A 105 19.76 -2.37 3.33
N THR A 106 20.75 -1.84 2.62
CA THR A 106 21.04 -0.41 2.56
C THR A 106 19.88 0.33 1.90
N TRP A 107 19.38 -0.19 0.78
CA TRP A 107 18.22 0.37 0.07
C TRP A 107 16.96 0.34 0.96
N TYR A 108 16.67 -0.80 1.60
CA TYR A 108 15.52 -0.94 2.49
C TYR A 108 15.62 -0.02 3.71
N SER A 109 16.83 0.18 4.26
CA SER A 109 17.02 1.10 5.38
C SER A 109 16.71 2.54 5.03
N LYS A 110 16.99 2.99 3.80
CA LYS A 110 16.53 4.29 3.29
C LYS A 110 15.01 4.37 3.25
N LEU A 111 14.35 3.33 2.70
CA LEU A 111 12.89 3.27 2.67
C LEU A 111 12.29 3.31 4.08
N ASP A 112 12.83 2.54 5.03
CA ASP A 112 12.29 2.48 6.39
C ASP A 112 12.31 3.83 7.11
N GLN A 113 13.30 4.67 6.81
CA GLN A 113 13.46 6.03 7.35
C GLN A 113 12.57 7.06 6.65
N GLU A 114 12.39 6.94 5.33
CA GLU A 114 11.73 7.97 4.52
C GLU A 114 10.27 7.64 4.17
N ALA A 115 9.78 6.43 4.43
CA ALA A 115 8.46 5.98 3.98
C ALA A 115 7.30 6.89 4.44
N GLU A 116 7.30 7.33 5.70
CA GLU A 116 6.25 8.22 6.21
C GLU A 116 6.22 9.56 5.48
N LYS A 117 7.40 10.13 5.19
CA LYS A 117 7.53 11.37 4.44
C LYS A 117 7.08 11.20 2.99
N LEU A 118 7.50 10.13 2.33
CA LEU A 118 7.05 9.79 0.96
C LEU A 118 5.52 9.68 0.90
N VAL A 119 4.91 9.01 1.88
CA VAL A 119 3.46 8.88 1.95
C VAL A 119 2.78 10.22 2.26
N ALA A 120 3.35 11.04 3.13
CA ALA A 120 2.82 12.38 3.44
C ALA A 120 2.83 13.34 2.23
N GLU A 121 3.68 13.12 1.23
CA GLU A 121 3.67 13.89 -0.02
C GLU A 121 2.46 13.52 -0.90
N VAL A 122 1.99 12.27 -0.84
CA VAL A 122 0.81 11.76 -1.55
C VAL A 122 -0.48 12.17 -0.86
N ILE A 123 -0.50 12.14 0.48
CA ILE A 123 -1.71 12.38 1.28
C ILE A 123 -1.94 13.89 1.51
N PRO A 124 -3.17 14.41 1.36
CA PRO A 124 -3.51 15.79 1.72
C PRO A 124 -3.22 16.12 3.18
N LYS A 125 -2.83 17.37 3.47
CA LYS A 125 -2.45 17.81 4.83
C LYS A 125 -3.46 17.52 5.93
N HIS A 126 -4.76 17.54 5.63
CA HIS A 126 -5.82 17.25 6.61
C HIS A 126 -5.92 15.76 7.00
N LEU A 127 -5.20 14.88 6.31
CA LEU A 127 -5.10 13.44 6.57
C LEU A 127 -3.67 13.04 6.95
N ALA A 128 -2.81 13.98 7.34
CA ALA A 128 -1.40 13.71 7.66
C ALA A 128 -1.22 12.64 8.75
N ASP A 129 -2.17 12.56 9.69
CA ASP A 129 -2.18 11.55 10.76
C ASP A 129 -2.31 10.11 10.25
N ALA A 130 -2.72 9.92 8.99
CA ALA A 130 -2.78 8.62 8.32
C ALA A 130 -1.42 8.10 7.87
N ALA A 131 -0.43 8.98 7.67
CA ALA A 131 0.82 8.63 7.03
C ALA A 131 1.58 7.49 7.75
N PRO A 132 1.66 7.44 9.10
CA PRO A 132 2.35 6.34 9.80
C PRO A 132 1.71 4.96 9.56
N GLU A 133 0.38 4.88 9.56
CA GLU A 133 -0.34 3.61 9.30
C GLU A 133 -0.17 3.18 7.84
N VAL A 134 -0.38 4.10 6.90
CA VAL A 134 -0.31 3.82 5.46
C VAL A 134 1.13 3.46 5.04
N ALA A 135 2.13 4.15 5.58
CA ALA A 135 3.53 3.90 5.28
C ALA A 135 4.00 2.50 5.69
N LEU A 136 3.40 1.88 6.72
CA LEU A 136 3.77 0.51 7.09
C LEU A 136 3.49 -0.48 5.94
N TYR A 137 2.37 -0.34 5.24
CA TYR A 137 2.05 -1.20 4.09
C TYR A 137 3.02 -0.97 2.94
N LEU A 138 3.48 0.27 2.71
CA LEU A 138 4.52 0.56 1.73
C LEU A 138 5.84 -0.13 2.10
N LYS A 139 6.26 -0.06 3.37
CA LYS A 139 7.49 -0.73 3.85
C LYS A 139 7.43 -2.24 3.69
N GLU A 140 6.30 -2.85 3.98
CA GLU A 140 6.09 -4.29 3.83
C GLU A 140 5.92 -4.73 2.36
N SER A 141 5.82 -3.80 1.41
CA SER A 141 5.54 -4.10 0.01
C SER A 141 6.74 -4.46 -0.87
N VAL A 142 7.96 -4.31 -0.36
CA VAL A 142 9.17 -4.33 -1.20
C VAL A 142 10.14 -5.50 -0.91
N GLY A 143 9.68 -6.50 -0.14
CA GLY A 143 10.51 -7.63 0.26
C GLY A 143 10.95 -7.59 1.72
N ASN A 144 11.73 -8.60 2.14
CA ASN A 144 12.22 -8.69 3.51
C ASN A 144 13.72 -8.42 3.60
N SER A 145 14.13 -7.37 4.31
CA SER A 145 15.55 -6.97 4.45
C SER A 145 16.46 -8.05 5.06
N THR A 146 15.94 -8.84 6.00
CA THR A 146 16.72 -9.91 6.64
C THR A 146 16.98 -11.07 5.68
N ARG A 147 15.91 -11.60 5.06
CA ARG A 147 15.96 -12.77 4.16
C ARG A 147 16.41 -12.42 2.74
N ILE A 148 16.28 -11.16 2.33
CA ILE A 148 16.52 -10.64 0.98
C ILE A 148 15.71 -11.46 -0.04
N ASP A 149 14.41 -11.55 0.22
CA ASP A 149 13.45 -12.25 -0.62
C ASP A 149 12.22 -11.37 -0.92
N TYR A 150 11.48 -11.76 -1.96
CA TYR A 150 10.22 -11.16 -2.38
C TYR A 150 9.23 -12.27 -2.73
N GLY A 151 7.94 -12.01 -2.56
CA GLY A 151 6.86 -12.97 -2.78
C GLY A 151 5.49 -12.31 -2.73
N THR A 152 4.44 -13.09 -2.96
CA THR A 152 3.05 -12.61 -3.09
C THR A 152 2.51 -11.88 -1.85
N GLY A 153 3.08 -12.12 -0.67
CA GLY A 153 2.74 -11.36 0.54
C GLY A 153 3.14 -9.88 0.44
N HIS A 154 4.27 -9.58 -0.20
CA HIS A 154 4.76 -8.21 -0.42
C HIS A 154 3.92 -7.51 -1.49
N GLU A 155 3.60 -8.22 -2.58
CA GLU A 155 2.65 -7.74 -3.59
C GLU A 155 1.28 -7.41 -2.97
N ALA A 156 0.76 -8.27 -2.09
CA ALA A 156 -0.46 -8.02 -1.36
C ALA A 156 -0.36 -6.81 -0.42
N ALA A 157 0.80 -6.56 0.18
CA ALA A 157 1.03 -5.35 0.98
C ALA A 157 1.00 -4.08 0.12
N PHE A 158 1.50 -4.10 -1.12
CA PHE A 158 1.35 -2.97 -2.05
C PHE A 158 -0.12 -2.72 -2.41
N ALA A 159 -0.88 -3.77 -2.67
CA ALA A 159 -2.32 -3.66 -2.88
C ALA A 159 -3.05 -3.11 -1.64
N ALA A 160 -2.65 -3.52 -0.43
CA ALA A 160 -3.20 -2.99 0.80
C ALA A 160 -2.84 -1.50 1.01
N PHE A 161 -1.62 -1.08 0.66
CA PHE A 161 -1.21 0.33 0.66
C PHE A 161 -2.13 1.19 -0.21
N LEU A 162 -2.41 0.75 -1.44
CA LEU A 162 -3.31 1.46 -2.36
C LEU A 162 -4.78 1.39 -1.88
N CYS A 163 -5.20 0.25 -1.31
CA CYS A 163 -6.51 0.11 -0.68
C CYS A 163 -6.70 1.13 0.45
N CYS A 164 -5.70 1.33 1.33
CA CYS A 164 -5.73 2.34 2.38
C CYS A 164 -5.94 3.75 1.80
N LEU A 165 -5.22 4.11 0.73
CA LEU A 165 -5.38 5.42 0.07
C LEU A 165 -6.78 5.61 -0.53
N CYS A 166 -7.42 4.55 -1.06
CA CYS A 166 -8.82 4.60 -1.46
C CYS A 166 -9.75 4.81 -0.25
N LYS A 167 -9.50 4.11 0.86
CA LYS A 167 -10.34 4.17 2.07
C LYS A 167 -10.35 5.55 2.74
N ILE A 168 -9.23 6.26 2.72
CA ILE A 168 -9.13 7.63 3.23
C ILE A 168 -9.52 8.69 2.18
N GLY A 169 -9.97 8.28 0.99
CA GLY A 169 -10.48 9.17 -0.05
C GLY A 169 -9.40 9.95 -0.83
N VAL A 170 -8.13 9.55 -0.72
CA VAL A 170 -7.03 10.11 -1.51
C VAL A 170 -7.12 9.64 -2.96
N LEU A 171 -7.37 8.35 -3.16
CA LEU A 171 -7.70 7.76 -4.46
C LEU A 171 -9.20 7.60 -4.59
N ARG A 172 -9.75 7.89 -5.76
CA ARG A 172 -11.20 7.83 -6.04
C ARG A 172 -11.52 6.75 -7.07
N VAL A 173 -12.81 6.48 -7.25
CA VAL A 173 -13.30 5.50 -8.25
C VAL A 173 -12.79 5.82 -9.66
N ASP A 174 -12.72 7.11 -10.02
CA ASP A 174 -12.16 7.57 -11.29
C ASP A 174 -10.69 7.14 -11.51
N ASP A 175 -9.94 6.91 -10.44
CA ASP A 175 -8.53 6.54 -10.50
C ASP A 175 -8.31 5.03 -10.72
N GLN A 176 -9.36 4.19 -10.67
CA GLN A 176 -9.24 2.72 -10.70
C GLN A 176 -8.38 2.20 -11.85
N MET A 177 -8.50 2.77 -13.05
CA MET A 177 -7.70 2.38 -14.20
C MET A 177 -6.24 2.83 -14.04
N ALA A 178 -6.02 4.05 -13.54
CA ALA A 178 -4.69 4.59 -13.35
C ALA A 178 -3.94 3.89 -12.20
N ILE A 179 -4.65 3.43 -11.16
CA ILE A 179 -4.10 2.56 -10.11
C ILE A 179 -3.47 1.32 -10.73
N VAL A 180 -4.17 0.64 -11.64
CA VAL A 180 -3.66 -0.60 -12.25
C VAL A 180 -2.65 -0.31 -13.37
N PHE A 181 -3.05 0.48 -14.37
CA PHE A 181 -2.30 0.65 -15.61
C PHE A 181 -1.12 1.61 -15.49
N LYS A 182 -1.04 2.42 -14.42
CA LYS A 182 0.05 3.37 -14.20
C LYS A 182 0.83 3.09 -12.93
N VAL A 183 0.16 2.91 -11.79
CA VAL A 183 0.84 2.73 -10.49
C VAL A 183 1.33 1.29 -10.31
N PHE A 184 0.48 0.28 -10.42
CA PHE A 184 0.89 -1.13 -10.33
C PHE A 184 1.82 -1.58 -11.46
N ASN A 185 1.74 -0.94 -12.63
CA ASN A 185 2.58 -1.25 -13.77
C ASN A 185 3.99 -0.63 -13.66
N ARG A 186 4.18 0.37 -12.80
CA ARG A 186 5.47 1.05 -12.61
C ARG A 186 6.37 0.27 -11.66
#